data_AF-A0AAW1SMQ4-F1
#
_entry.id   AF-A0AAW1SMQ4-F1
#
_cell.length_a   1.000
_cell.length_b   1.000
_cell.length_c   1.000
_cell.angle_alpha   90.00
_cell.angle_beta   90.00
_cell.angle_gamma   90.00
#
_symmetry.space_group_name_H-M   'P 1'
#
loop_
_entity.id
_entity.type
_entity.pdbx_description
1 polymer ?
#
loop_
_entity_poly.entity_id
_entity_poly.type
_entity_poly.pdbx_seq_one_letter_code
_entity_poly.pdbx_strand_id
1 'polypeptide(L)'
;MDTTDEGQLELREVWLPVVPWQQLCSSEDTSRSAINGPLWTGPLHDAAMADAMRAEAAELGWTGLSTKGSSIKAGSQLRLEDLLSLLVAEASPTLLPGYVKLDAVAKWGALSGPPPRSALVSELQSRGFKACSCHLEPRAIWTSATFSKVVEVSQGFGGQQLVPPA
;
A
#
# COMPACT_ATOMS: atom_id res chain seq x y z
N MET A 1 -41.12 29.78 2.94
CA MET A 1 -40.64 30.05 4.32
C MET A 1 -41.20 28.91 5.13
N ASP A 2 -40.48 27.91 5.59
CA ASP A 2 -39.04 27.70 5.72
C ASP A 2 -38.91 26.17 5.91
N THR A 3 -37.99 25.50 5.22
CA THR A 3 -37.75 24.06 5.42
C THR A 3 -36.29 23.81 5.15
N THR A 4 -35.47 24.17 6.12
CA THR A 4 -34.06 23.79 6.17
C THR A 4 -34.00 22.34 6.64
N ASP A 5 -34.03 21.42 5.68
CA ASP A 5 -33.62 20.03 5.87
C ASP A 5 -32.09 20.02 5.88
N GLU A 6 -31.49 20.24 7.06
CA GLU A 6 -30.08 19.97 7.27
C GLU A 6 -29.88 18.45 7.23
N GLY A 7 -29.64 17.96 6.02
CA GLY A 7 -29.19 16.60 5.77
C GLY A 7 -27.90 16.34 6.54
N GLN A 8 -28.04 15.72 7.71
CA GLN A 8 -26.94 15.20 8.50
C GLN A 8 -26.18 14.20 7.64
N LEU A 9 -25.01 14.61 7.15
CA LEU A 9 -24.02 13.73 6.57
C LEU A 9 -23.52 12.83 7.70
N GLU A 10 -24.20 11.69 7.86
CA GLU A 10 -23.74 10.56 8.65
C GLU A 10 -22.38 10.11 8.09
N LEU A 11 -21.31 10.70 8.62
CA LEU A 11 -19.97 10.15 8.58
C LEU A 11 -20.06 8.82 9.32
N ARG A 12 -20.33 7.75 8.57
CA ARG A 12 -20.22 6.38 9.05
C ARG A 12 -18.76 6.13 9.35
N GLU A 13 -18.32 6.52 10.54
CA GLU A 13 -17.02 6.15 11.05
C GLU A 13 -17.03 4.65 11.30
N VAL A 14 -16.59 3.89 10.29
CA VAL A 14 -16.32 2.47 10.42
C VAL A 14 -15.04 2.34 11.24
N TRP A 15 -15.16 2.51 12.55
CA TRP A 15 -14.09 2.21 13.48
C TRP A 15 -13.85 0.70 13.46
N LEU A 16 -12.60 0.28 13.22
CA LEU A 16 -12.19 -1.09 13.50
C LEU A 16 -12.44 -1.40 14.98
N PRO A 17 -12.84 -2.63 15.33
CA PRO A 17 -13.05 -3.00 16.73
C PRO A 17 -11.78 -2.73 17.54
N VAL A 18 -11.95 -2.14 18.73
CA VAL A 18 -10.85 -1.90 19.68
C VAL A 18 -10.35 -3.24 20.17
N VAL A 19 -9.24 -3.71 19.61
CA VAL A 19 -8.53 -4.92 20.05
C VAL A 19 -7.41 -4.53 21.02
N PRO A 20 -7.26 -5.22 22.17
CA PRO A 20 -6.11 -5.02 23.04
C PRO A 20 -4.82 -5.26 22.26
N TRP A 21 -3.87 -4.33 22.35
CA TRP A 21 -2.64 -4.37 21.56
C TRP A 21 -1.83 -5.67 21.76
N GLN A 22 -1.96 -6.30 22.93
CA GLN A 22 -1.33 -7.59 23.28
C GLN A 22 -1.79 -8.75 22.39
N GLN A 23 -2.92 -8.62 21.70
CA GLN A 23 -3.48 -9.64 20.82
C GLN A 23 -3.08 -9.46 19.34
N LEU A 24 -2.38 -8.37 19.00
CA LEU A 24 -2.00 -8.05 17.62
C LEU A 24 -0.74 -8.77 17.13
N CYS A 25 0.11 -9.25 18.05
CA CYS A 25 1.29 -10.04 17.71
C CYS A 25 1.03 -11.54 17.96
N SER A 26 1.00 -12.34 16.90
CA SER A 26 0.84 -13.81 16.98
C SER A 26 2.15 -14.55 17.29
N SER A 27 3.24 -13.86 17.57
CA SER A 27 4.51 -14.48 17.95
C SER A 27 4.55 -14.78 19.44
N GLU A 28 4.99 -15.98 19.81
CA GLU A 28 5.13 -16.43 21.20
C GLU A 28 6.08 -15.53 22.03
N ASP A 29 6.97 -14.78 21.36
CA ASP A 29 7.88 -13.82 21.99
C ASP A 29 7.35 -12.38 21.87
N THR A 30 6.55 -11.94 22.84
CA THR A 30 6.04 -10.56 22.92
C THR A 30 7.04 -9.58 23.54
N SER A 31 8.20 -10.05 24.02
CA SER A 31 9.19 -9.25 24.77
C SER A 31 9.82 -8.11 23.96
N ARG A 32 9.64 -8.10 22.64
CA ARG A 32 10.14 -7.09 21.70
C ARG A 32 9.06 -6.22 21.06
N SER A 33 7.82 -6.27 21.55
CA SER A 33 6.73 -5.46 21.01
C SER A 33 6.88 -4.01 21.48
N ALA A 34 7.19 -3.11 20.55
CA ALA A 34 7.23 -1.67 20.80
C ALA A 34 5.96 -1.02 20.23
N ILE A 35 5.25 -0.26 21.05
CA ILE A 35 4.13 0.57 20.60
C ILE A 35 4.71 1.91 20.14
N ASN A 36 4.47 2.24 18.87
CA ASN A 36 4.77 3.56 18.32
C ASN A 36 3.44 4.29 18.11
N GLY A 37 3.28 5.49 18.67
CA GLY A 37 2.08 6.31 18.46
C GLY A 37 1.49 6.88 19.74
N PRO A 38 0.52 7.81 19.63
CA PRO A 38 -0.55 7.82 18.63
C PRO A 38 -0.13 8.29 17.23
N LEU A 39 -0.74 7.71 16.19
CA LEU A 39 -0.52 8.03 14.78
C LEU A 39 -1.83 7.96 13.99
N TRP A 40 -1.88 8.68 12.87
CA TRP A 40 -3.02 8.62 11.95
C TRP A 40 -3.06 7.26 11.25
N THR A 41 -4.17 6.53 11.43
CA THR A 41 -4.42 5.22 10.81
C THR A 41 -5.57 5.24 9.81
N GLY A 42 -6.18 6.41 9.60
CA GLY A 42 -7.23 6.59 8.61
C GLY A 42 -6.71 6.72 7.18
N PRO A 43 -7.60 6.98 6.20
CA PRO A 43 -7.23 7.17 4.80
C PRO A 43 -6.17 8.27 4.64
N LEU A 44 -5.13 8.01 3.84
CA LEU A 44 -4.10 9.00 3.51
C LEU A 44 -4.46 9.84 2.27
N HIS A 45 -5.26 9.27 1.38
CA HIS A 45 -5.67 9.88 0.12
C HIS A 45 -7.18 9.82 -0.02
N ASP A 46 -7.76 10.87 -0.57
CA ASP A 46 -9.13 10.85 -1.07
C ASP A 46 -9.11 10.47 -2.56
N ALA A 47 -9.81 9.39 -2.90
CA ALA A 47 -9.79 8.83 -4.25
C ALA A 47 -10.41 9.80 -5.27
N ALA A 48 -11.51 10.46 -4.92
CA ALA A 48 -12.21 11.37 -5.82
C ALA A 48 -11.37 12.62 -6.12
N MET A 49 -10.68 13.16 -5.11
CA MET A 49 -9.76 14.26 -5.25
C MET A 49 -8.54 13.87 -6.11
N ALA A 50 -7.95 12.69 -5.87
CA ALA A 50 -6.82 12.21 -6.67
C ALA A 50 -7.22 11.97 -8.15
N ASP A 51 -8.42 11.47 -8.40
CA ASP A 51 -8.98 11.31 -9.75
C ASP A 51 -9.25 12.67 -10.41
N ALA A 52 -9.76 13.65 -9.67
CA ALA A 52 -9.98 15.01 -10.18
C ALA A 52 -8.67 15.69 -10.56
N MET A 53 -7.64 15.59 -9.72
CA MET A 53 -6.28 16.09 -10.03
C MET A 53 -5.71 15.45 -11.30
N ARG A 54 -5.98 14.14 -11.51
CA ARG A 54 -5.54 13.43 -12.71
C ARG A 54 -6.25 13.95 -13.96
N ALA A 55 -7.55 14.23 -13.88
CA ALA A 55 -8.31 14.79 -15.00
C ALA A 55 -7.83 16.21 -15.34
N GLU A 56 -7.66 17.07 -14.34
CA GLU A 56 -7.18 18.44 -14.53
C GLU A 56 -5.76 18.47 -15.13
N ALA A 57 -4.87 17.60 -14.65
CA ALA A 57 -3.53 17.48 -15.22
C ALA A 57 -3.54 17.08 -16.72
N ALA A 58 -4.52 16.28 -17.14
CA ALA A 58 -4.70 15.92 -18.54
C ALA A 58 -5.23 17.09 -19.37
N GLU A 59 -6.21 17.84 -18.85
CA GLU A 59 -6.78 19.04 -19.51
C GLU A 59 -5.73 20.14 -19.70
N LEU A 60 -4.87 20.35 -18.70
CA LEU A 60 -3.77 21.31 -18.74
C LEU A 60 -2.58 20.84 -19.60
N GLY A 61 -2.63 19.61 -20.12
CA GLY A 61 -1.54 19.03 -20.91
C GLY A 61 -0.26 18.78 -20.11
N TRP A 62 -0.38 18.57 -18.79
CA TRP A 62 0.76 18.28 -17.92
C TRP A 62 1.20 16.81 -17.97
N THR A 63 0.38 15.95 -18.56
CA THR A 63 0.72 14.54 -18.82
C THR A 63 1.86 14.40 -19.82
N GLY A 64 2.83 13.52 -19.55
CA GLY A 64 3.94 13.29 -20.47
C GLY A 64 4.99 14.41 -20.49
N LEU A 65 4.91 15.39 -19.58
CA LEU A 65 5.99 16.33 -19.28
C LEU A 65 7.18 15.57 -18.68
N SER A 66 7.99 14.97 -19.54
CA SER A 66 9.36 14.60 -19.18
C SER A 66 10.10 15.89 -18.90
N THR A 67 10.72 16.04 -17.72
CA THR A 67 11.57 17.18 -17.36
C THR A 67 12.85 17.20 -18.22
N LYS A 68 12.73 17.44 -19.53
CA LYS A 68 13.85 17.71 -20.43
C LYS A 68 14.34 19.12 -20.12
N GLY A 69 15.26 19.23 -19.17
CA GLY A 69 15.88 20.49 -18.75
C GLY A 69 16.14 20.63 -17.25
N SER A 70 15.65 19.71 -16.42
CA SER A 70 15.96 19.72 -14.98
C SER A 70 17.27 18.96 -14.73
N SER A 71 18.26 19.60 -14.11
CA SER A 71 19.54 19.01 -13.67
C SER A 71 19.39 17.94 -12.57
N ILE A 72 18.20 17.37 -12.40
CA ILE A 72 17.91 16.35 -11.40
C ILE A 72 18.19 14.99 -12.04
N LYS A 73 19.15 14.26 -11.44
CA LYS A 73 19.65 12.96 -11.92
C LYS A 73 18.51 12.02 -12.32
N ALA A 74 18.60 11.50 -13.54
CA ALA A 74 17.73 10.46 -14.07
C ALA A 74 17.82 9.22 -13.16
N GLY A 75 16.77 8.98 -12.37
CA GLY A 75 16.72 7.77 -11.54
C GLY A 75 15.57 7.64 -10.53
N SER A 76 14.79 8.69 -10.21
CA SER A 76 13.89 8.57 -9.06
C SER A 76 12.65 9.46 -9.04
N GLN A 77 12.16 9.96 -10.18
CA GLN A 77 10.90 10.71 -10.17
C GLN A 77 9.88 10.02 -11.08
N LEU A 78 8.77 9.60 -10.47
CA LEU A 78 7.60 9.12 -11.21
C LEU A 78 7.05 10.25 -12.06
N ARG A 79 6.52 9.92 -13.24
CA ARG A 79 5.77 10.90 -14.02
C ARG A 79 4.51 11.27 -13.27
N LEU A 80 4.00 12.48 -13.50
CA LEU A 80 2.82 12.97 -12.80
C LEU A 80 1.62 12.04 -13.01
N GLU A 81 1.40 11.57 -14.24
CA GLU A 81 0.33 10.64 -14.58
C GLU A 81 0.43 9.30 -13.84
N ASP A 82 1.65 8.77 -13.70
CA ASP A 82 1.93 7.51 -13.01
C ASP A 82 1.73 7.67 -11.50
N LEU A 83 2.20 8.78 -10.94
CA LEU A 83 2.05 9.10 -9.53
C LEU A 83 0.57 9.25 -9.16
N LEU A 84 -0.21 10.05 -9.90
CA LEU A 84 -1.62 10.25 -9.61
C LEU A 84 -2.41 8.93 -9.75
N SER A 85 -2.07 8.10 -10.72
CA SER A 85 -2.67 6.77 -10.86
C SER A 85 -2.36 5.85 -9.68
N LEU A 86 -1.14 5.95 -9.10
CA LEU A 86 -0.79 5.24 -7.88
C LEU A 86 -1.55 5.77 -6.66
N LEU A 87 -1.66 7.09 -6.48
CA LEU A 87 -2.40 7.68 -5.35
C LEU A 87 -3.87 7.25 -5.34
N VAL A 88 -4.51 7.19 -6.52
CA VAL A 88 -5.88 6.66 -6.66
C VAL A 88 -5.95 5.19 -6.23
N ALA A 89 -4.97 4.37 -6.62
CA ALA A 89 -4.93 2.96 -6.21
C ALA A 89 -4.71 2.80 -4.69
N GLU A 90 -3.88 3.66 -4.09
CA GLU A 90 -3.57 3.69 -2.65
C GLU A 90 -4.70 4.27 -1.79
N ALA A 91 -5.64 5.03 -2.37
CA ALA A 91 -6.79 5.60 -1.68
C ALA A 91 -7.88 4.57 -1.30
N SER A 92 -7.66 3.28 -1.59
CA SER A 92 -8.66 2.23 -1.35
C SER A 92 -8.90 2.00 0.14
N PRO A 93 -10.16 2.11 0.65
CA PRO A 93 -10.46 2.00 2.09
C PRO A 93 -10.25 0.58 2.65
N THR A 94 -10.12 -0.42 1.77
CA THR A 94 -9.88 -1.81 2.15
C THR A 94 -8.40 -2.12 2.41
N LEU A 95 -7.49 -1.19 2.11
CA LEU A 95 -6.06 -1.38 2.36
C LEU A 95 -5.79 -1.29 3.86
N LEU A 96 -4.87 -2.13 4.35
CA LEU A 96 -4.45 -2.05 5.73
C LEU A 96 -3.56 -0.82 5.95
N PRO A 97 -3.58 -0.21 7.15
CA PRO A 97 -2.64 0.85 7.50
C PRO A 97 -1.18 0.37 7.39
N GLY A 98 -0.37 1.15 6.70
CA GLY A 98 1.04 0.85 6.44
C GLY A 98 1.27 -0.04 5.22
N TYR A 99 2.53 -0.10 4.77
CA TYR A 99 2.95 -0.86 3.60
C TYR A 99 3.81 -2.07 4.00
N VAL A 100 3.87 -3.07 3.12
CA VAL A 100 4.69 -4.28 3.30
C VAL A 100 5.96 -4.16 2.47
N LYS A 101 7.13 -4.18 3.15
CA LYS A 101 8.45 -4.21 2.49
C LYS A 101 8.73 -5.59 1.90
N LEU A 102 9.16 -5.63 0.63
CA LEU A 102 9.48 -6.86 -0.07
C LEU A 102 10.70 -7.58 0.52
N ASP A 103 11.65 -6.84 1.08
CA ASP A 103 12.81 -7.41 1.76
C ASP A 103 12.41 -8.16 3.05
N ALA A 104 11.39 -7.66 3.75
CA ALA A 104 10.81 -8.38 4.89
C ALA A 104 10.11 -9.64 4.40
N VAL A 105 9.31 -9.56 3.33
CA VAL A 105 8.64 -10.74 2.74
C VAL A 105 9.66 -11.82 2.36
N ALA A 106 10.78 -11.48 1.71
CA ALA A 106 11.82 -12.45 1.41
C ALA A 106 12.46 -13.07 2.65
N LYS A 107 12.79 -12.25 3.65
CA LYS A 107 13.36 -12.72 4.91
C LYS A 107 12.44 -13.71 5.62
N TRP A 108 11.16 -13.37 5.75
CA TRP A 108 10.17 -14.19 6.46
C TRP A 108 9.67 -15.37 5.63
N GLY A 109 9.72 -15.28 4.30
CA GLY A 109 9.39 -16.36 3.37
C GLY A 109 10.54 -17.29 3.03
N ALA A 110 11.73 -17.09 3.61
CA ALA A 110 12.96 -17.82 3.29
C ALA A 110 13.29 -17.85 1.78
N LEU A 111 13.03 -16.74 1.08
CA LEU A 111 13.28 -16.61 -0.36
C LEU A 111 14.75 -16.24 -0.61
N SER A 112 15.31 -16.67 -1.75
CA SER A 112 16.65 -16.27 -2.19
C SER A 112 16.78 -14.76 -2.44
N GLY A 113 15.65 -14.09 -2.67
CA GLY A 113 15.59 -12.64 -2.75
C GLY A 113 14.16 -12.10 -2.75
N PRO A 114 14.03 -10.76 -2.76
CA PRO A 114 12.74 -10.06 -2.76
C PRO A 114 11.92 -10.40 -4.00
N PRO A 115 10.64 -10.77 -3.85
CA PRO A 115 9.83 -11.19 -4.98
C PRO A 115 9.59 -10.02 -5.96
N PRO A 116 9.39 -10.28 -7.26
CA PRO A 116 9.09 -9.24 -8.22
C PRO A 116 7.80 -8.51 -7.83
N ARG A 117 7.90 -7.19 -7.59
CA ARG A 117 6.80 -6.38 -7.02
C ARG A 117 5.49 -6.50 -7.79
N SER A 118 5.54 -6.32 -9.11
CA SER A 118 4.35 -6.38 -9.98
C SER A 118 3.72 -7.78 -10.01
N ALA A 119 4.55 -8.84 -10.01
CA ALA A 119 4.07 -10.21 -9.99
C ALA A 119 3.37 -10.54 -8.66
N LEU A 120 3.95 -10.12 -7.52
CA LEU A 120 3.32 -10.28 -6.22
C LEU A 120 2.01 -9.51 -6.10
N VAL A 121 1.95 -8.27 -6.59
CA VAL A 121 0.70 -7.48 -6.62
C VAL A 121 -0.37 -8.19 -7.45
N SER A 122 -0.02 -8.65 -8.66
CA SER A 122 -0.95 -9.35 -9.54
C SER A 122 -1.46 -10.65 -8.92
N GLU A 123 -0.61 -11.39 -8.21
CA GLU A 123 -0.98 -12.63 -7.55
C GLU A 123 -1.84 -12.40 -6.30
N LEU A 124 -1.61 -11.32 -5.56
CA LEU A 124 -2.52 -10.94 -4.47
C LEU A 124 -3.90 -10.55 -5.00
N GLN A 125 -3.94 -9.81 -6.12
CA GLN A 125 -5.18 -9.44 -6.79
C GLN A 125 -5.93 -10.66 -7.35
N SER A 126 -5.22 -11.64 -7.93
CA SER A 126 -5.84 -12.87 -8.44
C SER A 126 -6.52 -13.69 -7.34
N ARG A 127 -6.02 -13.59 -6.11
CA ARG A 127 -6.59 -14.22 -4.90
C ARG A 127 -7.66 -13.39 -4.20
N GLY A 128 -8.09 -12.27 -4.81
CA GLY A 128 -9.17 -11.41 -4.30
C GLY A 128 -8.74 -10.36 -3.27
N PHE A 129 -7.44 -10.19 -3.02
CA PHE A 129 -6.96 -9.09 -2.17
C PHE A 129 -6.84 -7.80 -2.97
N LYS A 130 -7.10 -6.66 -2.33
CA LYS A 130 -6.69 -5.38 -2.90
C LYS A 130 -5.19 -5.25 -2.69
N ALA A 131 -4.43 -5.02 -3.76
CA ALA A 131 -3.00 -4.73 -3.66
C ALA A 131 -2.58 -3.71 -4.72
N CYS A 132 -1.59 -2.87 -4.39
CA CYS A 132 -0.98 -1.95 -5.34
C CYS A 132 0.48 -1.66 -4.98
N SER A 133 1.19 -1.01 -5.89
CA SER A 133 2.53 -0.48 -5.62
C SER A 133 2.48 0.64 -4.58
N CYS A 134 3.58 0.86 -3.86
CA CYS A 134 3.75 1.96 -2.92
C CYS A 134 4.54 3.11 -3.56
N HIS A 135 4.03 4.34 -3.46
CA HIS A 135 4.71 5.56 -3.91
C HIS A 135 5.81 6.03 -2.93
N LEU A 136 5.67 5.72 -1.64
CA LEU A 136 6.63 6.11 -0.60
C LEU A 136 7.90 5.26 -0.60
N GLU A 137 7.77 3.97 -0.92
CA GLU A 137 8.86 2.99 -0.87
C GLU A 137 8.80 2.09 -2.12
N PRO A 138 9.74 2.26 -3.09
CA PRO A 138 9.75 1.48 -4.33
C PRO A 138 9.80 -0.04 -4.12
N ARG A 139 10.39 -0.50 -3.01
CA ARG A 139 10.48 -1.91 -2.63
C ARG A 139 9.37 -2.33 -1.65
N ALA A 140 8.20 -1.72 -1.77
CA ALA A 140 7.03 -2.05 -0.97
C ALA A 140 5.73 -2.10 -1.78
N ILE A 141 4.73 -2.72 -1.17
CA ILE A 141 3.36 -2.81 -1.67
C ILE A 141 2.37 -2.41 -0.58
N TRP A 142 1.23 -1.90 -0.99
CA TRP A 142 0.04 -1.79 -0.16
C TRP A 142 -0.86 -3.00 -0.42
N THR A 143 -1.51 -3.52 0.63
CA THR A 143 -2.41 -4.66 0.47
C THR A 143 -3.46 -4.75 1.58
N SER A 144 -4.60 -5.37 1.26
CA SER A 144 -5.61 -5.80 2.24
C SER A 144 -5.30 -7.16 2.86
N ALA A 145 -4.27 -7.87 2.36
CA ALA A 145 -3.83 -9.16 2.88
C ALA A 145 -2.99 -9.00 4.17
N THR A 146 -3.13 -9.93 5.11
CA THR A 146 -2.25 -9.99 6.28
C THR A 146 -0.82 -10.33 5.86
N PHE A 147 0.18 -9.91 6.66
CA PHE A 147 1.58 -10.19 6.35
C PHE A 147 1.87 -11.69 6.16
N SER A 148 1.28 -12.55 6.99
CA SER A 148 1.39 -14.01 6.84
C SER A 148 0.89 -14.50 5.47
N LYS A 149 -0.25 -13.99 5.01
CA LYS A 149 -0.79 -14.34 3.68
C LYS A 149 0.09 -13.80 2.55
N VAL A 150 0.68 -12.61 2.69
CA VAL A 150 1.66 -12.09 1.72
C VAL A 150 2.88 -13.00 1.63
N VAL A 151 3.40 -13.46 2.76
CA VAL A 151 4.53 -14.41 2.80
C VAL A 151 4.17 -15.73 2.13
N GLU A 152 3.01 -16.33 2.45
CA GLU A 152 2.50 -17.55 1.81
C GLU A 152 2.42 -17.40 0.29
N VAL A 153 1.84 -16.30 -0.20
CA VAL A 153 1.75 -16.00 -1.63
C VAL A 153 3.15 -15.90 -2.25
N SER A 154 4.08 -15.27 -1.54
CA SER A 154 5.42 -14.99 -2.05
C SER A 154 6.29 -16.23 -2.26
N GLN A 155 6.00 -17.32 -1.53
CA GLN A 155 6.73 -18.59 -1.66
C GLN A 155 6.62 -19.20 -3.06
N GLY A 156 5.55 -18.89 -3.79
CA GLY A 156 5.39 -19.29 -5.20
C GLY A 156 6.44 -18.68 -6.14
N PHE A 157 7.13 -17.60 -5.74
CA PHE A 157 8.21 -17.00 -6.52
C PHE A 157 9.60 -17.57 -6.18
N GLY A 158 9.71 -18.33 -5.08
CA GLY A 158 10.95 -18.89 -4.54
C GLY A 158 11.48 -20.13 -5.27
N GLY A 159 11.19 -20.29 -6.57
CA GLY A 159 11.61 -21.40 -7.43
C GLY A 159 13.12 -21.50 -7.70
N GLN A 160 13.96 -21.22 -6.70
CA GLN A 160 15.22 -21.92 -6.47
C GLN A 160 15.26 -22.32 -5.00
N GLN A 161 15.03 -23.61 -4.77
CA GLN A 161 15.06 -24.29 -3.49
C GLN A 161 16.41 -24.04 -2.80
N LEU A 162 16.41 -23.25 -1.72
CA LEU A 162 17.55 -23.17 -0.81
C LEU A 162 17.59 -24.46 0.01
N VAL A 163 18.65 -25.23 -0.20
CA VAL A 163 19.01 -26.40 0.61
C VAL A 163 19.21 -25.94 2.06
N PRO A 164 18.68 -26.65 3.07
CA PRO A 164 18.86 -26.27 4.47
C PRO A 164 20.33 -26.36 4.90
N PRO A 165 20.80 -25.49 5.81
CA PRO A 165 22.15 -25.58 6.35
C PRO A 165 22.32 -26.89 7.15
N ALA A 166 23.46 -27.55 6.92
CA ALA A 166 23.90 -28.76 7.61
C ALA A 166 24.31 -28.50 9.07
#